data_AF-A0A8B3LD28-F1
#
_entry.id   AF-A0A8B3LD28-F1
#
_cell.length_a   1.000
_cell.length_b   1.000
_cell.length_c   1.000
_cell.angle_alpha   90.00
_cell.angle_beta   90.00
_cell.angle_gamma   90.00
#
_symmetry.space_group_name_H-M   'P 1'
#
loop_
_entity.id
_entity.type
_entity.pdbx_description
1 polymer ?
#
loop_
_entity_poly.entity_id
_entity_poly.type
_entity_poly.pdbx_seq_one_letter_code
_entity_poly.pdbx_strand_id
1 'polypeptide(L)'
;MLLHACNGIGRLARLMLSDRKANFTVMAALSAPVALALAAVAIDEASIYTERREAQAMVDLAAITAASNMTNVNTAVVTTLTDNGMPGVIVQSSGQTIEPAAGKTVVTVTPGRYVASGANVGQRFQASVTPYNAVHVTLKKIPARYFASSLIPTPVIGTQAIASMTPQATFSVGSRLASLDGGILNALLGGLLGSNISLSVMDYNALLSADVSVLSFVDGLATQLNLTGVSYSDVLASKATVGQIATAMANVPGLGNTAKVALQTIASKSTSTVQIPLSHLIDLGSVGKLGLGQKPAGLGVDASAMGMLTAAAGLANGSKQVDVALGAAIPGVLSTTLAIAIGEPPQSSPWLAVGEVGAIVRTAQTRIKLIVKIGGGNKNVGGGITLVSVSLPLHVEVAYAEAKLMDISCPTGPDSIKVTVATRPGIVEGHLGDSSSAGFADFTNKETFSNTEIAAVKLLLIPVVSVVGSAAFNMANNPATTLTFNKADIDAKTIRTAYTQNFTQSLTTSLVSGLSLTANLLGLPLNLDALLGFVKPPVVALLNSVAAPIDTLLANLLGALGVRLGEADVRVTGATCGRSVLVQ
;
A
#
# COMPACT_ATOMS: atom_id res chain seq x y z
N MET A 1 -14.30 -41.93 89.02
CA MET A 1 -13.33 -41.66 87.93
C MET A 1 -12.94 -40.18 87.78
N LEU A 2 -13.80 -39.20 88.12
CA LEU A 2 -13.47 -37.75 87.99
C LEU A 2 -12.59 -37.14 89.12
N LEU A 3 -12.53 -37.74 90.31
CA LEU A 3 -11.73 -37.21 91.43
C LEU A 3 -10.22 -37.53 91.38
N HIS A 4 -9.79 -38.53 90.62
CA HIS A 4 -8.36 -38.86 90.46
C HIS A 4 -7.67 -38.05 89.37
N ALA A 5 -8.41 -37.54 88.38
CA ALA A 5 -7.86 -36.63 87.36
C ALA A 5 -7.51 -35.25 87.93
N CYS A 6 -8.27 -34.77 88.93
CA CYS A 6 -8.08 -33.43 89.49
C CYS A 6 -6.82 -33.31 90.36
N ASN A 7 -6.40 -34.39 91.05
CA ASN A 7 -5.18 -34.40 91.87
C ASN A 7 -3.89 -34.51 91.05
N GLY A 8 -3.92 -35.10 89.85
CA GLY A 8 -2.77 -35.15 88.95
C GLY A 8 -2.43 -33.77 88.37
N ILE A 9 -3.45 -33.02 87.96
CA ILE A 9 -3.30 -31.67 87.39
C ILE A 9 -2.79 -30.67 88.44
N GLY A 10 -3.31 -30.73 89.66
CA GLY A 10 -2.85 -29.86 90.76
C GLY A 10 -1.40 -30.11 91.21
N ARG A 11 -0.90 -31.35 91.03
CA ARG A 11 0.49 -31.73 91.35
C ARG A 11 1.46 -31.36 90.22
N LEU A 12 1.05 -31.52 88.96
CA LEU A 12 1.80 -31.06 87.78
C LEU A 12 1.92 -29.52 87.75
N ALA A 13 0.83 -28.79 88.04
CA ALA A 13 0.87 -27.33 88.12
C ALA A 13 1.79 -26.83 89.25
N ARG A 14 1.77 -27.49 90.42
CA ARG A 14 2.71 -27.18 91.53
C ARG A 14 4.15 -27.51 91.19
N LEU A 15 4.41 -28.60 90.46
CA LEU A 15 5.75 -28.96 89.99
C LEU A 15 6.27 -27.94 88.96
N MET A 16 5.44 -27.50 88.01
CA MET A 16 5.78 -26.45 87.04
C MET A 16 6.00 -25.07 87.68
N LEU A 17 5.23 -24.71 88.72
CA LEU A 17 5.43 -23.48 89.49
C LEU A 17 6.67 -23.52 90.41
N SER A 18 7.16 -24.71 90.77
CA SER A 18 8.32 -24.88 91.64
C SER A 18 9.66 -24.96 90.91
N ASP A 19 9.65 -25.07 89.57
CA ASP A 19 10.87 -25.19 88.78
C ASP A 19 11.52 -23.81 88.56
N ARG A 20 12.56 -23.52 89.35
CA ARG A 20 13.36 -22.27 89.25
C ARG A 20 14.48 -22.34 88.22
N LYS A 21 14.61 -23.41 87.43
CA LYS A 21 15.61 -23.52 86.35
C LYS A 21 15.17 -22.83 85.05
N ALA A 22 14.46 -21.71 85.16
CA ALA A 22 13.85 -20.96 84.07
C ALA A 22 14.89 -20.29 83.16
N ASN A 23 15.65 -21.10 82.41
CA ASN A 23 16.52 -20.64 81.33
C ASN A 23 15.68 -20.25 80.09
N PHE A 24 14.47 -20.80 79.95
CA PHE A 24 13.55 -20.49 78.85
C PHE A 24 13.04 -19.05 78.88
N THR A 25 12.73 -18.49 80.06
CA THR A 25 12.24 -17.11 80.15
C THR A 25 13.33 -16.10 79.76
N VAL A 26 14.58 -16.37 80.16
CA VAL A 26 15.73 -15.52 79.80
C VAL A 26 16.10 -15.68 78.32
N MET A 27 16.13 -16.91 77.81
CA MET A 27 16.33 -17.20 76.38
C MET A 27 15.25 -16.56 75.51
N ALA A 28 13.98 -16.64 75.91
CA ALA A 28 12.85 -16.01 75.21
C ALA A 28 12.92 -14.48 75.30
N ALA A 29 13.24 -13.90 76.46
CA ALA A 29 13.39 -12.46 76.62
C ALA A 29 14.51 -11.88 75.75
N LEU A 30 15.59 -12.65 75.52
CA LEU A 30 16.71 -12.24 74.66
C LEU A 30 16.44 -12.50 73.17
N SER A 31 15.77 -13.59 72.82
CA SER A 31 15.54 -13.98 71.42
C SER A 31 14.28 -13.37 70.79
N ALA A 32 13.22 -13.13 71.56
CA ALA A 32 11.96 -12.59 71.06
C ALA A 32 12.12 -11.20 70.41
N PRO A 33 12.90 -10.24 70.96
CA PRO A 33 13.14 -8.97 70.28
C PRO A 33 13.82 -9.13 68.91
N VAL A 34 14.78 -10.07 68.81
CA VAL A 34 15.47 -10.38 67.55
C VAL A 34 14.51 -11.01 66.54
N ALA A 35 13.68 -11.97 66.99
CA ALA A 35 12.69 -12.60 66.14
C ALA A 35 11.63 -11.60 65.63
N LEU A 36 11.18 -10.67 66.49
CA LEU A 36 10.26 -9.60 66.11
C LEU A 36 10.89 -8.61 65.13
N ALA A 37 12.16 -8.24 65.33
CA ALA A 37 12.88 -7.38 64.39
C ALA A 37 13.03 -8.04 63.01
N LEU A 38 13.38 -9.33 62.97
CA LEU A 38 13.46 -10.09 61.72
C LEU A 38 12.09 -10.23 61.03
N ALA A 39 11.03 -10.46 61.79
CA ALA A 39 9.66 -10.50 61.26
C ALA A 39 9.23 -9.15 60.68
N ALA A 40 9.54 -8.04 61.37
CA ALA A 40 9.28 -6.69 60.89
C ALA A 40 9.99 -6.41 59.55
N VAL A 41 11.27 -6.79 59.43
CA VAL A 41 12.03 -6.68 58.18
C VAL A 41 11.42 -7.54 57.08
N ALA A 42 11.08 -8.80 57.38
CA ALA A 42 10.50 -9.72 56.40
C ALA A 42 9.15 -9.24 55.85
N ILE A 43 8.28 -8.67 56.70
CA ILE A 43 6.98 -8.14 56.29
C ILE A 43 7.16 -6.91 55.39
N ASP A 44 8.03 -5.97 55.77
CA ASP A 44 8.27 -4.77 54.98
C ASP A 44 8.94 -5.09 53.63
N GLU A 45 9.89 -6.03 53.57
CA GLU A 45 10.48 -6.48 52.29
C GLU A 45 9.43 -7.15 51.39
N ALA A 46 8.56 -7.98 51.97
CA ALA A 46 7.46 -8.60 51.22
C ALA A 46 6.46 -7.55 50.71
N SER A 47 6.14 -6.52 51.49
CA SER A 47 5.25 -5.44 51.06
C SER A 47 5.90 -4.59 49.96
N ILE A 48 7.19 -4.27 50.06
CA ILE A 48 7.93 -3.52 49.02
C ILE A 48 7.94 -4.29 47.70
N TYR A 49 8.16 -5.61 47.73
CA TYR A 49 8.15 -6.43 46.52
C TYR A 49 6.77 -6.51 45.87
N THR A 50 5.72 -6.61 46.70
CA THR A 50 4.32 -6.61 46.24
C THR A 50 3.96 -5.27 45.60
N GLU A 51 4.30 -4.16 46.25
CA GLU A 51 4.05 -2.81 45.73
C GLU A 51 4.85 -2.53 44.44
N ARG A 52 6.07 -3.08 44.31
CA ARG A 52 6.84 -3.01 43.06
C ARG A 52 6.14 -3.77 41.92
N ARG A 53 5.57 -4.95 42.18
CA ARG A 53 4.82 -5.72 41.17
C ARG A 53 3.56 -4.99 40.72
N GLU A 54 2.83 -4.40 41.66
CA GLU A 54 1.68 -3.55 41.35
C GLU A 54 2.10 -2.33 40.54
N ALA A 55 3.19 -1.67 40.94
CA ALA A 55 3.76 -0.56 40.18
C ALA A 55 4.15 -0.95 38.75
N GLN A 56 4.72 -2.14 38.55
CA GLN A 56 5.08 -2.62 37.22
C GLN A 56 3.83 -2.84 36.34
N ALA A 57 2.79 -3.49 36.86
CA ALA A 57 1.55 -3.70 36.12
C ALA A 57 0.89 -2.37 35.69
N MET A 58 1.01 -1.36 36.52
CA MET A 58 0.49 0.00 36.26
C MET A 58 1.30 0.74 35.20
N VAL A 59 2.63 0.61 35.23
CA VAL A 59 3.52 1.16 34.20
C VAL A 59 3.32 0.46 32.86
N ASP A 60 3.11 -0.86 32.87
CA ASP A 60 2.80 -1.64 31.68
C ASP A 60 1.51 -1.12 31.01
N LEU A 61 0.44 -0.93 31.80
CA LEU A 61 -0.82 -0.37 31.30
C LEU A 61 -0.68 1.07 30.80
N ALA A 62 0.07 1.90 31.53
CA ALA A 62 0.33 3.29 31.16
C ALA A 62 1.14 3.38 29.86
N ALA A 63 2.16 2.54 29.67
CA ALA A 63 2.94 2.48 28.45
C ALA A 63 2.08 2.04 27.26
N ILE A 64 1.27 0.98 27.42
CA ILE A 64 0.34 0.51 26.37
C ILE A 64 -0.60 1.64 25.95
N THR A 65 -1.21 2.31 26.92
CA THR A 65 -2.17 3.40 26.66
C THR A 65 -1.49 4.61 26.03
N ALA A 66 -0.28 4.97 26.47
CA ALA A 66 0.50 6.06 25.89
C ALA A 66 0.92 5.79 24.44
N ALA A 67 1.38 4.57 24.14
CA ALA A 67 1.73 4.18 22.77
C ALA A 67 0.52 4.16 21.83
N SER A 68 -0.71 4.00 22.36
CA SER A 68 -1.95 4.17 21.59
C SER A 68 -2.38 5.63 21.39
N ASN A 69 -1.81 6.58 22.14
CA ASN A 69 -2.14 8.02 22.07
C ASN A 69 -0.85 8.86 21.93
N MET A 70 -0.21 8.75 20.75
CA MET A 70 1.09 9.37 20.48
C MET A 70 1.05 10.90 20.47
N THR A 71 -0.13 11.51 20.29
CA THR A 71 -0.30 12.97 20.30
C THR A 71 -0.30 13.55 21.72
N ASN A 72 -0.82 12.80 22.71
CA ASN A 72 -0.97 13.26 24.09
C ASN A 72 -0.41 12.25 25.12
N VAL A 73 0.80 11.74 24.86
CA VAL A 73 1.46 10.70 25.67
C VAL A 73 1.51 11.00 27.18
N ASN A 74 1.83 12.24 27.57
CA ASN A 74 1.95 12.61 28.98
C ASN A 74 0.59 12.57 29.68
N THR A 75 -0.44 13.12 29.05
CA THR A 75 -1.82 13.09 29.57
C THR A 75 -2.31 11.65 29.67
N ALA A 76 -2.07 10.83 28.65
CA ALA A 76 -2.46 9.43 28.65
C ALA A 76 -1.84 8.65 29.82
N VAL A 77 -0.54 8.85 30.11
CA VAL A 77 0.13 8.22 31.25
C VAL A 77 -0.45 8.70 32.58
N VAL A 78 -0.60 10.01 32.76
CA VAL A 78 -1.10 10.58 34.03
C VAL A 78 -2.53 10.13 34.32
N THR A 79 -3.42 10.19 33.31
CA THR A 79 -4.80 9.73 33.45
C THR A 79 -4.86 8.23 33.76
N THR A 80 -4.11 7.40 33.03
CA THR A 80 -4.10 5.95 33.26
C THR A 80 -3.65 5.59 34.67
N LEU A 81 -2.58 6.22 35.16
CA LEU A 81 -2.08 5.96 36.52
C LEU A 81 -3.06 6.46 37.59
N THR A 82 -3.65 7.64 37.39
CA THR A 82 -4.60 8.24 38.34
C THR A 82 -5.88 7.40 38.43
N ASP A 83 -6.45 7.00 37.31
CA ASP A 83 -7.69 6.22 37.23
C ASP A 83 -7.55 4.82 37.86
N ASN A 84 -6.33 4.29 37.88
CA ASN A 84 -6.02 3.00 38.49
C ASN A 84 -5.45 3.13 39.92
N GLY A 85 -5.70 4.26 40.60
CA GLY A 85 -5.43 4.41 42.03
C GLY A 85 -4.04 4.90 42.41
N MET A 86 -3.28 5.50 41.49
CA MET A 86 -2.02 6.20 41.78
C MET A 86 -2.19 7.73 41.68
N PRO A 87 -2.81 8.39 42.68
CA PRO A 87 -2.92 9.85 42.68
C PRO A 87 -1.56 10.52 42.90
N GLY A 88 -1.45 11.80 42.52
CA GLY A 88 -0.25 12.60 42.78
C GLY A 88 0.93 12.28 41.85
N VAL A 89 0.64 11.86 40.62
CA VAL A 89 1.63 11.67 39.55
C VAL A 89 2.27 13.00 39.19
N ILE A 90 3.60 13.03 39.15
CA ILE A 90 4.40 14.17 38.70
C ILE A 90 5.19 13.70 37.48
N VAL A 91 4.96 14.35 36.33
CA VAL A 91 5.70 14.05 35.11
C VAL A 91 7.03 14.80 35.14
N GLN A 92 8.13 14.06 35.12
CA GLN A 92 9.48 14.58 35.04
C GLN A 92 9.80 14.91 33.58
N SER A 93 10.09 16.19 33.31
CA SER A 93 10.50 16.65 31.98
C SER A 93 11.98 16.37 31.72
N SER A 94 12.36 16.30 30.44
CA SER A 94 13.75 16.10 30.03
C SER A 94 14.67 17.16 30.64
N GLY A 95 15.74 16.74 31.32
CA GLY A 95 16.71 17.62 31.99
C GLY A 95 16.34 18.04 33.42
N GLN A 96 15.17 17.64 33.94
CA GLN A 96 14.84 17.76 35.36
C GLN A 96 15.08 16.44 36.07
N THR A 97 15.52 16.49 37.33
CA THR A 97 15.56 15.34 38.25
C THR A 97 14.66 15.67 39.43
N ILE A 98 13.55 14.95 39.57
CA ILE A 98 12.64 15.11 40.70
C ILE A 98 12.83 13.91 41.61
N GLU A 99 13.29 14.15 42.83
CA GLU A 99 13.37 13.10 43.84
C GLU A 99 11.95 12.66 44.27
N PRO A 100 11.66 11.36 44.33
CA PRO A 100 10.37 10.87 44.75
C PRO A 100 10.12 11.23 46.22
N ALA A 101 8.92 11.69 46.53
CA ALA A 101 8.47 12.03 47.88
C ALA A 101 7.38 11.05 48.34
N ALA A 102 7.18 10.94 49.66
CA ALA A 102 6.11 10.10 50.20
C ALA A 102 4.74 10.53 49.64
N GLY A 103 3.98 9.57 49.12
CA GLY A 103 2.68 9.83 48.49
C GLY A 103 2.74 10.55 47.14
N LYS A 104 3.93 10.69 46.54
CA LYS A 104 4.13 11.21 45.18
C LYS A 104 4.78 10.16 44.30
N THR A 105 4.31 10.08 43.06
CA THR A 105 4.83 9.16 42.06
C THR A 105 5.49 9.97 40.95
N VAL A 106 6.78 9.77 40.71
CA VAL A 106 7.51 10.49 39.66
C VAL A 106 7.57 9.61 38.42
N VAL A 107 7.16 10.16 37.28
CA VAL A 107 7.09 9.41 36.02
C VAL A 107 7.82 10.16 34.92
N THR A 108 8.67 9.45 34.18
CA THR A 108 9.31 9.97 32.97
C THR A 108 8.71 9.26 31.76
N VAL A 109 8.26 10.04 30.78
CA VAL A 109 7.64 9.54 29.55
C VAL A 109 8.49 9.98 28.37
N THR A 110 9.02 9.01 27.63
CA THR A 110 9.91 9.25 26.50
C THR A 110 9.33 8.61 25.25
N PRO A 111 8.75 9.39 24.32
CA PRO A 111 8.40 8.91 22.99
C PRO A 111 9.64 8.54 22.18
N GLY A 112 9.51 7.62 21.25
CA GLY A 112 10.60 7.20 20.40
C GLY A 112 10.17 6.23 19.31
N ARG A 113 11.16 5.58 18.71
CA ARG A 113 10.97 4.56 17.69
C ARG A 113 11.47 3.21 18.18
N TYR A 114 10.63 2.19 18.13
CA TYR A 114 10.97 0.80 18.36
C TYR A 114 11.12 0.04 17.03
N VAL A 115 12.25 -0.65 16.87
CA VAL A 115 12.54 -1.50 15.71
C VAL A 115 12.87 -2.91 16.20
N ALA A 116 12.01 -3.88 15.87
CA ALA A 116 12.14 -5.26 16.34
C ALA A 116 13.30 -6.05 15.70
N SER A 117 13.74 -5.65 14.51
CA SER A 117 14.70 -6.39 13.68
C SER A 117 16.06 -5.69 13.63
N GLY A 118 17.15 -6.47 13.70
CA GLY A 118 18.51 -6.00 13.38
C GLY A 118 19.24 -5.24 14.47
N ALA A 119 18.58 -4.79 15.54
CA ALA A 119 19.21 -4.13 16.68
C ALA A 119 19.41 -5.07 17.87
N ASN A 120 20.54 -4.94 18.55
CA ASN A 120 20.73 -5.48 19.91
C ASN A 120 19.56 -5.05 20.79
N VAL A 121 19.13 -5.88 21.75
CA VAL A 121 17.91 -5.62 22.57
C VAL A 121 17.88 -4.19 23.12
N GLY A 122 18.99 -3.72 23.71
CA GLY A 122 19.09 -2.35 24.24
C GLY A 122 19.08 -1.20 23.22
N GLN A 123 19.15 -1.49 21.91
CA GLN A 123 19.10 -0.50 20.82
C GLN A 123 17.80 -0.57 20.01
N ARG A 124 16.87 -1.46 20.38
CA ARG A 124 15.58 -1.57 19.69
C ARG A 124 14.72 -0.34 19.90
N PHE A 125 14.73 0.23 21.10
CA PHE A 125 14.09 1.50 21.39
C PHE A 125 15.07 2.67 21.21
N GLN A 126 14.69 3.63 20.38
CA GLN A 126 15.46 4.82 20.07
C GLN A 126 14.65 6.05 20.53
N ALA A 127 15.11 6.68 21.62
CA ALA A 127 14.44 7.84 22.19
C ALA A 127 14.38 9.01 21.21
N SER A 128 13.24 9.68 21.14
CA SER A 128 13.01 10.91 20.36
C SER A 128 13.22 10.81 18.84
N VAL A 129 13.33 9.59 18.28
CA VAL A 129 13.41 9.37 16.83
C VAL A 129 12.02 9.37 16.21
N THR A 130 11.76 10.24 15.23
CA THR A 130 10.51 10.29 14.47
C THR A 130 10.57 9.45 13.18
N PRO A 131 9.43 8.95 12.67
CA PRO A 131 8.09 9.00 13.27
C PRO A 131 8.02 8.12 14.53
N TYR A 132 7.35 8.63 15.58
CA TYR A 132 7.18 7.90 16.84
C TYR A 132 6.24 6.71 16.64
N ASN A 133 6.67 5.53 17.09
CA ASN A 133 5.83 4.33 17.14
C ASN A 133 5.90 3.65 18.52
N ALA A 134 6.64 4.20 19.48
CA ALA A 134 6.80 3.61 20.79
C ALA A 134 6.93 4.66 21.90
N VAL A 135 6.59 4.27 23.12
CA VAL A 135 6.73 5.09 24.32
C VAL A 135 7.41 4.26 25.41
N HIS A 136 8.47 4.82 25.99
CA HIS A 136 9.13 4.31 27.18
C HIS A 136 8.65 5.09 28.42
N VAL A 137 8.06 4.38 29.37
CA VAL A 137 7.57 4.95 30.63
C VAL A 137 8.43 4.40 31.77
N THR A 138 8.94 5.30 32.61
CA THR A 138 9.67 4.96 33.85
C THR A 138 8.95 5.58 35.03
N LEU A 139 8.78 4.81 36.11
CA LEU A 139 8.12 5.24 37.33
C LEU A 139 9.04 5.03 38.53
N LYS A 140 9.13 6.05 39.38
CA LYS A 140 9.82 6.04 40.67
C LYS A 140 8.86 6.42 41.79
N LYS A 141 8.86 5.65 42.88
CA LYS A 141 8.02 5.89 44.05
C LYS A 141 8.75 5.44 45.32
N ILE A 142 8.39 6.04 46.46
CA ILE A 142 8.75 5.54 47.79
C ILE A 142 7.63 4.57 48.25
N PRO A 143 7.94 3.29 48.53
CA PRO A 143 6.95 2.31 48.97
C PRO A 143 6.49 2.55 50.41
N ALA A 144 5.32 2.02 50.76
CA ALA A 144 4.83 2.00 52.13
C ALA A 144 5.66 1.03 52.99
N ARG A 145 5.92 1.43 54.24
CA ARG A 145 6.61 0.61 55.25
C ARG A 145 5.79 0.62 56.53
N TYR A 146 5.70 -0.53 57.20
CA TYR A 146 4.81 -0.72 58.34
C TYR A 146 5.57 -0.87 59.65
N PHE A 147 6.71 -1.58 59.65
CA PHE A 147 7.36 -1.99 60.91
C PHE A 147 8.87 -1.73 61.00
N ALA A 148 9.59 -1.66 59.88
CA ALA A 148 11.06 -1.59 59.83
C ALA A 148 11.59 -0.21 59.39
N SER A 149 10.79 0.85 59.54
CA SER A 149 11.15 2.21 59.10
C SER A 149 12.41 2.77 59.78
N SER A 150 12.69 2.33 61.01
CA SER A 150 13.89 2.69 61.79
C SER A 150 15.09 1.76 61.59
N LEU A 151 14.89 0.62 60.90
CA LEU A 151 15.91 -0.42 60.73
C LEU A 151 16.54 -0.41 59.33
N ILE A 152 15.83 0.07 58.32
CA ILE A 152 16.24 0.05 56.91
C ILE A 152 16.18 1.46 56.33
N PRO A 153 17.16 1.93 55.54
CA PRO A 153 17.04 3.18 54.79
C PRO A 153 15.85 3.11 53.82
N THR A 154 15.22 4.26 53.54
CA THR A 154 14.06 4.33 52.65
C THR A 154 14.45 3.91 51.22
N PRO A 155 13.94 2.78 50.69
CA PRO A 155 14.23 2.40 49.32
C PRO A 155 13.37 3.19 48.34
N VAL A 156 13.83 3.30 47.09
CA VAL A 156 13.04 3.81 45.97
C VAL A 156 12.73 2.64 45.06
N ILE A 157 11.44 2.39 44.81
CA ILE A 157 11.03 1.40 43.80
C ILE A 157 11.07 2.06 42.42
N GLY A 158 11.67 1.35 41.46
CA GLY A 158 11.76 1.75 40.07
C GLY A 158 11.13 0.69 39.17
N THR A 159 10.26 1.11 38.26
CA THR A 159 9.61 0.25 37.26
C THR A 159 9.65 0.93 35.91
N GLN A 160 9.68 0.13 34.84
CA GLN A 160 9.77 0.65 33.48
C GLN A 160 9.08 -0.27 32.50
N ALA A 161 8.49 0.31 31.46
CA ALA A 161 7.89 -0.44 30.36
C ALA A 161 8.06 0.32 29.05
N ILE A 162 8.27 -0.44 27.97
CA ILE A 162 8.25 0.07 26.61
C ILE A 162 7.06 -0.56 25.93
N ALA A 163 6.20 0.26 25.34
CA ALA A 163 5.14 -0.21 24.47
C ALA A 163 5.34 0.36 23.07
N SER A 164 5.01 -0.44 22.07
CA SER A 164 5.08 -0.07 20.66
C SER A 164 3.74 -0.32 19.97
N MET A 165 3.43 0.56 19.02
CA MET A 165 2.28 0.47 18.14
C MET A 165 2.74 0.77 16.71
N THR A 166 2.63 -0.23 15.83
CA THR A 166 3.01 -0.11 14.42
C THR A 166 1.76 0.05 13.56
N PRO A 167 1.39 1.28 13.17
CA PRO A 167 0.28 1.48 12.26
C PRO A 167 0.66 1.01 10.85
N GLN A 168 -0.30 0.41 10.17
CA GLN A 168 -0.11 -0.14 8.83
C GLN A 168 -1.30 0.21 7.95
N ALA A 169 -1.02 0.48 6.67
CA ALA A 169 -2.06 0.69 5.68
C ALA A 169 -1.78 -0.16 4.43
N THR A 170 -2.86 -0.63 3.82
CA THR A 170 -2.88 -1.25 2.52
C THR A 170 -3.35 -0.21 1.51
N PHE A 171 -2.51 0.06 0.52
CA PHE A 171 -2.82 1.05 -0.50
C PHE A 171 -2.29 0.60 -1.86
N SER A 172 -2.97 1.08 -2.89
CA SER A 172 -2.61 0.83 -4.28
C SER A 172 -2.66 2.11 -5.09
N VAL A 173 -1.83 2.17 -6.12
CA VAL A 173 -1.88 3.19 -7.16
C VAL A 173 -2.25 2.54 -8.50
N GLY A 174 -3.13 3.17 -9.24
CA GLY A 174 -3.54 2.72 -10.57
C GLY A 174 -4.44 3.75 -11.23
N SER A 175 -5.27 3.30 -12.17
CA SER A 175 -6.38 4.10 -12.65
C SER A 175 -7.56 3.24 -13.09
N ARG A 176 -8.74 3.87 -13.19
CA ARG A 176 -9.99 3.21 -13.59
C ARG A 176 -10.53 3.67 -14.94
N LEU A 177 -11.30 2.81 -15.59
CA LEU A 177 -12.18 3.20 -16.70
C LEU A 177 -13.42 3.93 -16.18
N ALA A 178 -13.78 5.03 -16.86
CA ALA A 178 -15.02 5.77 -16.62
C ALA A 178 -16.22 5.20 -17.41
N SER A 179 -15.95 4.60 -18.58
CA SER A 179 -16.96 3.98 -19.45
C SER A 179 -16.38 2.75 -20.11
N LEU A 180 -17.24 1.76 -20.36
CA LEU A 180 -16.82 0.46 -20.86
C LEU A 180 -17.19 0.25 -22.33
N ASP A 181 -16.23 -0.23 -23.12
CA ASP A 181 -16.47 -0.85 -24.43
C ASP A 181 -16.04 -2.33 -24.35
N GLY A 182 -17.02 -3.24 -24.35
CA GLY A 182 -16.76 -4.67 -24.21
C GLY A 182 -16.00 -5.28 -25.40
N GLY A 183 -16.09 -4.68 -26.60
CA GLY A 183 -15.38 -5.16 -27.79
C GLY A 183 -13.88 -4.94 -27.68
N ILE A 184 -13.48 -3.73 -27.27
CA ILE A 184 -12.08 -3.35 -27.11
C ILE A 184 -11.40 -4.15 -25.98
N LEU A 185 -12.08 -4.34 -24.85
CA LEU A 185 -11.54 -5.08 -23.71
C LEU A 185 -11.31 -6.56 -24.00
N ASN A 186 -12.22 -7.19 -24.75
CA ASN A 186 -12.08 -8.59 -25.16
C ASN A 186 -10.87 -8.77 -26.07
N ALA A 187 -10.69 -7.85 -27.02
CA ALA A 187 -9.55 -7.86 -27.94
C ALA A 187 -8.23 -7.63 -27.19
N LEU A 188 -8.22 -6.72 -26.20
CA LEU A 188 -7.06 -6.43 -25.37
C LEU A 188 -6.67 -7.61 -24.46
N LEU A 189 -7.59 -8.11 -23.64
CA LEU A 189 -7.32 -9.23 -22.74
C LEU A 189 -7.04 -10.51 -23.51
N GLY A 190 -7.76 -10.73 -24.61
CA GLY A 190 -7.48 -11.84 -25.49
C GLY A 190 -6.06 -11.79 -26.06
N GLY A 191 -5.63 -10.62 -26.51
CA GLY A 191 -4.25 -10.39 -26.97
C GLY A 191 -3.19 -10.61 -25.89
N LEU A 192 -3.36 -10.01 -24.70
CA LEU A 192 -2.42 -10.15 -23.58
C LEU A 192 -2.32 -11.60 -23.06
N LEU A 193 -3.42 -12.35 -23.12
CA LEU A 193 -3.51 -13.72 -22.62
C LEU A 193 -3.29 -14.78 -23.70
N GLY A 194 -3.12 -14.38 -24.96
CA GLY A 194 -2.97 -15.28 -26.11
C GLY A 194 -4.20 -16.14 -26.35
N SER A 195 -5.41 -15.63 -26.08
CA SER A 195 -6.65 -16.41 -26.12
C SER A 195 -7.82 -15.63 -26.69
N ASN A 196 -8.87 -16.32 -27.14
CA ASN A 196 -10.11 -15.69 -27.56
C ASN A 196 -11.06 -15.60 -26.36
N ILE A 197 -11.07 -14.44 -25.72
CA ILE A 197 -11.94 -14.14 -24.57
C ILE A 197 -13.18 -13.43 -25.10
N SER A 198 -14.35 -13.89 -24.65
CA SER A 198 -15.64 -13.27 -24.96
C SER A 198 -16.40 -13.09 -23.65
N LEU A 199 -16.20 -11.92 -23.05
CA LEU A 199 -16.88 -11.46 -21.86
C LEU A 199 -17.90 -10.38 -22.25
N SER A 200 -19.04 -10.37 -21.57
CA SER A 200 -20.04 -9.33 -21.74
C SER A 200 -19.63 -8.05 -21.01
N VAL A 201 -20.29 -6.92 -21.34
CA VAL A 201 -20.15 -5.66 -20.58
C VAL A 201 -20.49 -5.87 -19.09
N MET A 202 -21.44 -6.77 -18.78
CA MET A 202 -21.80 -7.10 -17.41
C MET A 202 -20.67 -7.83 -16.68
N ASP A 203 -19.99 -8.77 -17.35
CA ASP A 203 -18.86 -9.51 -16.77
C ASP A 203 -17.71 -8.56 -16.44
N TYR A 204 -17.42 -7.61 -17.32
CA TYR A 204 -16.40 -6.58 -17.09
C TYR A 204 -16.78 -5.63 -15.95
N ASN A 205 -18.02 -5.17 -15.90
CA ASN A 205 -18.49 -4.34 -14.80
C ASN A 205 -18.40 -5.11 -13.47
N ALA A 206 -18.66 -6.42 -13.48
CA ALA A 206 -18.48 -7.28 -12.33
C ALA A 206 -17.00 -7.43 -11.93
N LEU A 207 -16.08 -7.59 -12.89
CA LEU A 207 -14.63 -7.68 -12.62
C LEU A 207 -14.03 -6.35 -12.12
N LEU A 208 -14.48 -5.22 -12.65
CA LEU A 208 -14.03 -3.89 -12.24
C LEU A 208 -14.53 -3.51 -10.84
N SER A 209 -15.75 -3.92 -10.50
CA SER A 209 -16.33 -3.68 -9.17
C SER A 209 -15.94 -4.74 -8.13
N ALA A 210 -15.36 -5.87 -8.56
CA ALA A 210 -14.93 -6.92 -7.68
C ALA A 210 -13.61 -6.58 -6.96
N ASP A 211 -13.65 -6.75 -5.64
CA ASP A 211 -12.46 -6.77 -4.79
C ASP A 211 -12.15 -8.20 -4.36
N VAL A 212 -10.88 -8.56 -4.44
CA VAL A 212 -10.35 -9.86 -4.04
C VAL A 212 -9.56 -9.69 -2.75
N SER A 213 -9.94 -10.44 -1.72
CA SER A 213 -9.15 -10.55 -0.49
C SER A 213 -7.81 -11.21 -0.81
N VAL A 214 -6.74 -10.43 -0.75
CA VAL A 214 -5.38 -10.86 -1.11
C VAL A 214 -4.90 -12.00 -0.24
N LEU A 215 -5.15 -11.95 1.07
CA LEU A 215 -4.75 -13.03 1.98
C LEU A 215 -5.44 -14.34 1.60
N SER A 216 -6.75 -14.29 1.33
CA SER A 216 -7.52 -15.47 0.90
C SER A 216 -7.10 -15.96 -0.49
N PHE A 217 -6.70 -15.04 -1.37
CA PHE A 217 -6.11 -15.37 -2.67
C PHE A 217 -4.78 -16.12 -2.51
N VAL A 218 -3.87 -15.64 -1.66
CA VAL A 218 -2.58 -16.30 -1.42
C VAL A 218 -2.78 -17.67 -0.74
N ASP A 219 -3.74 -17.81 0.18
CA ASP A 219 -4.14 -19.11 0.76
C ASP A 219 -4.60 -20.09 -0.35
N GLY A 220 -5.45 -19.61 -1.26
CA GLY A 220 -5.94 -20.41 -2.39
C GLY A 220 -4.82 -20.78 -3.38
N LEU A 221 -3.87 -19.88 -3.59
CA LEU A 221 -2.72 -20.12 -4.47
C LEU A 221 -1.73 -21.11 -3.86
N ALA A 222 -1.46 -21.02 -2.55
CA ALA A 222 -0.65 -22.00 -1.83
C ALA A 222 -1.21 -23.41 -1.97
N THR A 223 -2.54 -23.55 -1.90
CA THR A 223 -3.24 -24.81 -2.11
C THR A 223 -3.02 -25.35 -3.54
N GLN A 224 -3.10 -24.49 -4.56
CA GLN A 224 -2.85 -24.90 -5.96
C GLN A 224 -1.39 -25.29 -6.22
N LEU A 225 -0.45 -24.64 -5.53
CA LEU A 225 0.99 -24.90 -5.65
C LEU A 225 1.47 -26.03 -4.72
N ASN A 226 0.57 -26.67 -3.97
CA ASN A 226 0.87 -27.72 -2.97
C ASN A 226 1.89 -27.27 -1.91
N LEU A 227 1.83 -26.00 -1.48
CA LEU A 227 2.68 -25.45 -0.42
C LEU A 227 1.97 -25.58 0.93
N THR A 228 2.56 -26.31 1.88
CA THR A 228 2.01 -26.53 3.23
C THR A 228 2.94 -26.02 4.31
N GLY A 229 2.39 -25.41 5.36
CA GLY A 229 3.17 -24.97 6.53
C GLY A 229 4.10 -23.78 6.27
N VAL A 230 3.83 -23.00 5.22
CA VAL A 230 4.63 -21.84 4.81
C VAL A 230 3.99 -20.52 5.24
N SER A 231 4.74 -19.42 5.17
CA SER A 231 4.23 -18.05 5.36
C SER A 231 3.67 -17.47 4.05
N TYR A 232 2.93 -16.35 4.14
CA TYR A 232 2.50 -15.65 2.92
C TYR A 232 3.69 -15.18 2.05
N SER A 233 4.80 -14.76 2.66
CA SER A 233 6.01 -14.36 1.93
C SER A 233 6.66 -15.52 1.16
N ASP A 234 6.59 -16.74 1.69
CA ASP A 234 7.12 -17.91 1.00
C ASP A 234 6.30 -18.24 -0.25
N VAL A 235 4.97 -18.05 -0.18
CA VAL A 235 4.10 -18.21 -1.34
C VAL A 235 4.36 -17.10 -2.35
N LEU A 236 4.52 -15.84 -1.91
CA LEU A 236 4.84 -14.72 -2.82
C LEU A 236 6.25 -14.81 -3.44
N ALA A 237 7.16 -15.58 -2.85
CA ALA A 237 8.46 -15.88 -3.46
C ALA A 237 8.36 -16.90 -4.61
N SER A 238 7.23 -17.60 -4.74
CA SER A 238 6.99 -18.57 -5.81
C SER A 238 6.53 -17.90 -7.12
N LYS A 239 6.35 -18.73 -8.15
CA LYS A 239 5.87 -18.30 -9.46
C LYS A 239 4.53 -18.95 -9.78
N ALA A 240 3.67 -18.23 -10.49
CA ALA A 240 2.39 -18.73 -10.97
C ALA A 240 2.07 -18.26 -12.38
N THR A 241 1.25 -19.01 -13.11
CA THR A 241 0.70 -18.59 -14.40
C THR A 241 -0.55 -17.73 -14.23
N VAL A 242 -0.93 -16.97 -15.26
CA VAL A 242 -2.15 -16.16 -15.22
C VAL A 242 -3.40 -17.01 -15.00
N GLY A 243 -3.44 -18.22 -15.55
CA GLY A 243 -4.54 -19.17 -15.32
C GLY A 243 -4.66 -19.60 -13.85
N GLN A 244 -3.52 -19.86 -13.18
CA GLN A 244 -3.49 -20.17 -11.75
C GLN A 244 -3.92 -18.97 -10.90
N ILE A 245 -3.43 -17.76 -11.24
CA ILE A 245 -3.83 -16.52 -10.56
C ILE A 245 -5.34 -16.29 -10.70
N ALA A 246 -5.89 -16.36 -11.91
CA ALA A 246 -7.32 -16.20 -12.15
C ALA A 246 -8.17 -17.26 -11.43
N THR A 247 -7.70 -18.52 -11.39
CA THR A 247 -8.35 -19.61 -10.65
C THR A 247 -8.35 -19.35 -9.15
N ALA A 248 -7.21 -18.91 -8.59
CA ALA A 248 -7.10 -18.60 -7.17
C ALA A 248 -8.02 -17.43 -6.80
N MET A 249 -8.09 -16.38 -7.63
CA MET A 249 -9.01 -15.26 -7.44
C MET A 249 -10.47 -15.69 -7.49
N ALA A 250 -10.86 -16.55 -8.44
CA ALA A 250 -12.24 -17.05 -8.58
C ALA A 250 -12.72 -17.85 -7.35
N ASN A 251 -11.79 -18.43 -6.59
CA ASN A 251 -12.07 -19.23 -5.41
C ASN A 251 -12.05 -18.41 -4.11
N VAL A 252 -11.79 -17.10 -4.17
CA VAL A 252 -11.82 -16.25 -2.98
C VAL A 252 -13.26 -16.13 -2.44
N PRO A 253 -13.47 -16.36 -1.13
CA PRO A 253 -14.78 -16.21 -0.51
C PRO A 253 -15.32 -14.77 -0.62
N GLY A 254 -16.63 -14.63 -0.82
CA GLY A 254 -17.31 -13.33 -0.90
C GLY A 254 -17.29 -12.66 -2.28
N LEU A 255 -16.64 -13.26 -3.27
CA LEU A 255 -16.67 -12.78 -4.64
C LEU A 255 -18.05 -13.02 -5.29
N GLY A 256 -18.61 -12.01 -5.93
CA GLY A 256 -19.90 -12.12 -6.63
C GLY A 256 -19.87 -13.15 -7.77
N ASN A 257 -20.98 -13.86 -7.97
CA ASN A 257 -21.06 -14.97 -8.94
C ASN A 257 -20.65 -14.58 -10.37
N THR A 258 -21.03 -13.40 -10.85
CA THR A 258 -20.67 -12.94 -12.20
C THR A 258 -19.16 -12.75 -12.35
N ALA A 259 -18.51 -12.09 -11.39
CA ALA A 259 -17.05 -11.91 -11.40
C ALA A 259 -16.32 -13.27 -11.28
N LYS A 260 -16.85 -14.19 -10.47
CA LYS A 260 -16.33 -15.55 -10.36
C LYS A 260 -16.37 -16.30 -11.69
N VAL A 261 -17.51 -16.30 -12.38
CA VAL A 261 -17.67 -16.96 -13.69
C VAL A 261 -16.77 -16.33 -14.74
N ALA A 262 -16.63 -15.00 -14.73
CA ALA A 262 -15.72 -14.30 -15.63
C ALA A 262 -14.25 -14.70 -15.38
N LEU A 263 -13.81 -14.77 -14.12
CA LEU A 263 -12.46 -15.23 -13.76
C LEU A 263 -12.23 -16.71 -14.14
N GLN A 264 -13.22 -17.58 -13.95
CA GLN A 264 -13.13 -18.98 -14.38
C GLN A 264 -13.03 -19.11 -15.89
N THR A 265 -13.77 -18.28 -16.63
CA THR A 265 -13.70 -18.20 -18.09
C THR A 265 -12.29 -17.80 -18.52
N ILE A 266 -11.74 -16.73 -17.94
CA ILE A 266 -10.36 -16.27 -18.19
C ILE A 266 -9.36 -17.38 -17.85
N ALA A 267 -9.47 -18.02 -16.69
CA ALA A 267 -8.58 -19.10 -16.26
C ALA A 267 -8.58 -20.28 -17.24
N SER A 268 -9.76 -20.70 -17.71
CA SER A 268 -9.93 -21.82 -18.64
C SER A 268 -9.44 -21.53 -20.06
N LYS A 269 -9.42 -20.25 -20.46
CA LYS A 269 -9.03 -19.81 -21.80
C LYS A 269 -7.60 -19.30 -21.88
N SER A 270 -6.99 -18.94 -20.76
CA SER A 270 -5.59 -18.52 -20.68
C SER A 270 -4.67 -19.67 -21.12
N THR A 271 -4.03 -19.51 -22.28
CA THR A 271 -3.06 -20.48 -22.84
C THR A 271 -1.63 -20.17 -22.44
N SER A 272 -1.38 -19.01 -21.83
CA SER A 272 -0.03 -18.59 -21.41
C SER A 272 0.53 -19.48 -20.30
N THR A 273 1.69 -20.06 -20.56
CA THR A 273 2.46 -20.89 -19.60
C THR A 273 3.56 -20.09 -18.89
N VAL A 274 3.60 -18.77 -19.07
CA VAL A 274 4.64 -17.91 -18.47
C VAL A 274 4.48 -17.87 -16.96
N GLN A 275 5.59 -18.11 -16.26
CA GLN A 275 5.67 -18.18 -14.80
C GLN A 275 6.07 -16.80 -14.24
N ILE A 276 5.14 -16.11 -13.60
CA ILE A 276 5.33 -14.76 -13.06
C ILE A 276 5.78 -14.83 -11.60
N PRO A 277 6.85 -14.12 -11.20
CA PRO A 277 7.19 -13.93 -9.79
C PRO A 277 6.08 -13.17 -9.05
N LEU A 278 5.47 -13.78 -8.04
CA LEU A 278 4.34 -13.19 -7.33
C LEU A 278 4.72 -11.97 -6.48
N SER A 279 5.99 -11.87 -6.07
CA SER A 279 6.56 -10.70 -5.39
C SER A 279 6.53 -9.42 -6.23
N HIS A 280 6.45 -9.52 -7.56
CA HIS A 280 6.29 -8.37 -8.44
C HIS A 280 4.82 -7.94 -8.57
N LEU A 281 3.88 -8.82 -8.19
CA LEU A 281 2.45 -8.54 -8.25
C LEU A 281 1.95 -7.89 -6.95
N ILE A 282 2.41 -8.36 -5.79
CA ILE A 282 1.90 -7.97 -4.46
C ILE A 282 3.04 -7.95 -3.44
N ASP A 283 3.08 -6.91 -2.61
CA ASP A 283 3.90 -6.90 -1.38
C ASP A 283 3.01 -6.80 -0.13
N LEU A 284 3.08 -7.84 0.70
CA LEU A 284 2.35 -7.91 1.97
C LEU A 284 3.14 -7.32 3.15
N GLY A 285 4.37 -6.85 2.94
CA GLY A 285 5.22 -6.28 3.95
C GLY A 285 5.34 -7.18 5.18
N SER A 286 5.07 -6.62 6.36
CA SER A 286 5.14 -7.38 7.61
C SER A 286 4.04 -8.46 7.73
N VAL A 287 2.90 -8.30 7.07
CA VAL A 287 1.81 -9.29 7.03
C VAL A 287 2.26 -10.54 6.27
N GLY A 288 3.21 -10.40 5.35
CA GLY A 288 3.86 -11.51 4.66
C GLY A 288 4.44 -12.57 5.59
N LYS A 289 4.89 -12.17 6.78
CA LYS A 289 5.52 -13.07 7.77
C LYS A 289 4.52 -13.92 8.55
N LEU A 290 3.22 -13.65 8.42
CA LEU A 290 2.19 -14.45 9.07
C LEU A 290 2.09 -15.82 8.40
N GLY A 291 1.74 -16.84 9.19
CA GLY A 291 1.40 -18.15 8.64
C GLY A 291 0.11 -18.09 7.83
N LEU A 292 -0.01 -18.96 6.82
CA LEU A 292 -1.23 -19.06 6.01
C LEU A 292 -2.49 -19.23 6.88
N GLY A 293 -3.58 -18.61 6.46
CA GLY A 293 -4.84 -18.56 7.21
C GLY A 293 -4.88 -17.59 8.40
N GLN A 294 -3.73 -17.07 8.87
CA GLN A 294 -3.73 -16.02 9.89
C GLN A 294 -4.11 -14.67 9.28
N LYS A 295 -4.96 -13.91 9.97
CA LYS A 295 -5.42 -12.59 9.55
C LYS A 295 -5.18 -11.57 10.67
N PRO A 296 -4.48 -10.45 10.41
CA PRO A 296 -4.36 -9.39 11.39
C PRO A 296 -5.73 -8.76 11.65
N ALA A 297 -6.09 -8.61 12.93
CA ALA A 297 -7.37 -8.02 13.32
C ALA A 297 -7.47 -6.57 12.81
N GLY A 298 -8.54 -6.27 12.07
CA GLY A 298 -8.84 -4.93 11.58
C GLY A 298 -8.05 -4.48 10.34
N LEU A 299 -7.22 -5.33 9.73
CA LEU A 299 -6.49 -5.00 8.49
C LEU A 299 -6.96 -5.89 7.34
N GLY A 300 -7.90 -5.37 6.54
CA GLY A 300 -8.30 -5.96 5.27
C GLY A 300 -7.28 -5.67 4.18
N VAL A 301 -6.85 -6.70 3.46
CA VAL A 301 -5.98 -6.56 2.28
C VAL A 301 -6.79 -6.97 1.08
N ASP A 302 -7.36 -6.00 0.37
CA ASP A 302 -8.16 -6.21 -0.82
C ASP A 302 -7.48 -5.58 -2.03
N ALA A 303 -7.67 -6.20 -3.19
CA ALA A 303 -7.17 -5.71 -4.47
C ALA A 303 -8.27 -5.77 -5.52
N SER A 304 -8.28 -4.82 -6.47
CA SER A 304 -9.22 -4.90 -7.60
C SER A 304 -8.94 -6.16 -8.42
N ALA A 305 -9.98 -6.94 -8.71
CA ALA A 305 -9.84 -8.15 -9.52
C ALA A 305 -9.28 -7.82 -10.92
N MET A 306 -9.82 -6.77 -11.56
CA MET A 306 -9.30 -6.33 -12.85
C MET A 306 -7.85 -5.87 -12.76
N GLY A 307 -7.48 -5.12 -11.72
CA GLY A 307 -6.09 -4.68 -11.51
C GLY A 307 -5.10 -5.84 -11.34
N MET A 308 -5.49 -6.88 -10.59
CA MET A 308 -4.67 -8.09 -10.46
C MET A 308 -4.50 -8.83 -11.79
N LEU A 309 -5.57 -8.96 -12.57
CA LEU A 309 -5.53 -9.61 -13.88
C LEU A 309 -4.68 -8.85 -14.90
N THR A 310 -4.82 -7.52 -15.00
CA THR A 310 -4.03 -6.71 -15.94
C THR A 310 -2.57 -6.69 -15.54
N ALA A 311 -2.26 -6.58 -14.25
CA ALA A 311 -0.88 -6.66 -13.75
C ALA A 311 -0.26 -8.04 -14.02
N ALA A 312 -0.98 -9.13 -13.75
CA ALA A 312 -0.51 -10.48 -14.06
C ALA A 312 -0.35 -10.70 -15.58
N ALA A 313 -1.30 -10.25 -16.39
CA ALA A 313 -1.22 -10.37 -17.84
C ALA A 313 -0.04 -9.57 -18.42
N GLY A 314 0.21 -8.35 -17.92
CA GLY A 314 1.36 -7.55 -18.30
C GLY A 314 2.69 -8.20 -17.96
N LEU A 315 2.82 -8.74 -16.73
CA LEU A 315 4.01 -9.47 -16.30
C LEU A 315 4.22 -10.78 -17.10
N ALA A 316 3.14 -11.49 -17.46
CA ALA A 316 3.22 -12.70 -18.29
C ALA A 316 3.58 -12.41 -19.74
N ASN A 317 3.14 -11.27 -20.27
CA ASN A 317 3.38 -10.88 -21.65
C ASN A 317 4.85 -10.43 -21.84
N GLY A 318 5.51 -9.92 -20.79
CA GLY A 318 6.93 -9.57 -20.81
C GLY A 318 7.23 -8.52 -21.89
N SER A 319 8.22 -8.81 -22.75
CA SER A 319 8.63 -7.95 -23.88
C SER A 319 7.79 -8.12 -25.15
N LYS A 320 6.73 -8.95 -25.13
CA LYS A 320 5.95 -9.24 -26.33
C LYS A 320 4.99 -8.11 -26.65
N GLN A 321 5.06 -7.64 -27.89
CA GLN A 321 4.13 -6.68 -28.45
C GLN A 321 2.81 -7.41 -28.73
N VAL A 322 1.71 -6.95 -28.13
CA VAL A 322 0.39 -7.47 -28.48
C VAL A 322 -0.15 -6.66 -29.64
N ASP A 323 -0.16 -7.24 -30.84
CA ASP A 323 -0.80 -6.65 -32.02
C ASP A 323 -2.30 -6.99 -32.05
N VAL A 324 -3.15 -6.01 -31.74
CA VAL A 324 -4.60 -6.16 -31.81
C VAL A 324 -5.16 -5.38 -33.00
N ALA A 325 -5.87 -6.06 -33.89
CA ALA A 325 -6.62 -5.43 -34.96
C ALA A 325 -8.01 -4.99 -34.46
N LEU A 326 -8.23 -3.70 -34.22
CA LEU A 326 -9.49 -3.15 -33.67
C LEU A 326 -10.45 -2.64 -34.76
N GLY A 327 -10.17 -2.97 -36.04
CA GLY A 327 -10.70 -2.28 -37.22
C GLY A 327 -12.23 -2.32 -37.45
N ALA A 328 -12.99 -3.10 -36.67
CA ALA A 328 -14.43 -3.21 -36.81
C ALA A 328 -15.25 -2.29 -35.87
N ALA A 329 -14.61 -1.59 -34.93
CA ALA A 329 -15.31 -0.91 -33.83
C ALA A 329 -15.55 0.60 -34.02
N ILE A 330 -14.98 1.26 -35.05
CA ILE A 330 -14.98 2.73 -35.14
C ILE A 330 -15.47 3.20 -36.53
N PRO A 331 -16.62 3.90 -36.63
CA PRO A 331 -17.09 4.50 -37.88
C PRO A 331 -16.07 5.46 -38.49
N GLY A 332 -15.76 5.28 -39.78
CA GLY A 332 -14.81 6.13 -40.52
C GLY A 332 -13.34 5.71 -40.46
N VAL A 333 -13.01 4.63 -39.75
CA VAL A 333 -11.65 4.07 -39.66
C VAL A 333 -11.58 2.79 -40.50
N LEU A 334 -10.59 2.67 -41.38
CA LEU A 334 -10.41 1.50 -42.26
C LEU A 334 -9.74 0.34 -41.52
N SER A 335 -8.72 0.64 -40.72
CA SER A 335 -8.03 -0.36 -39.91
C SER A 335 -7.31 0.30 -38.75
N THR A 336 -7.24 -0.39 -37.63
CA THR A 336 -6.47 0.00 -36.45
C THR A 336 -5.58 -1.16 -36.02
N THR A 337 -4.29 -0.88 -35.88
CA THR A 337 -3.32 -1.82 -35.31
C THR A 337 -2.82 -1.22 -34.00
N LEU A 338 -2.98 -1.96 -32.93
CA LEU A 338 -2.54 -1.56 -31.60
C LEU A 338 -1.41 -2.49 -31.16
N ALA A 339 -0.24 -1.96 -30.84
CA ALA A 339 0.84 -2.64 -30.15
C ALA A 339 1.02 -2.06 -28.74
N ILE A 340 1.20 -2.93 -27.76
CA ILE A 340 1.33 -2.55 -26.34
C ILE A 340 2.58 -3.22 -25.77
N ALA A 341 3.39 -2.44 -25.06
CA ALA A 341 4.48 -2.92 -24.22
C ALA A 341 4.27 -2.42 -22.79
N ILE A 342 4.44 -3.33 -21.82
CA ILE A 342 4.31 -3.02 -20.38
C ILE A 342 5.67 -3.30 -19.75
N GLY A 343 6.31 -2.26 -19.21
CA GLY A 343 7.60 -2.35 -18.54
C GLY A 343 7.47 -2.78 -17.08
N GLU A 344 8.57 -3.19 -16.46
CA GLU A 344 8.58 -3.47 -15.03
C GLU A 344 8.49 -2.18 -14.21
N PRO A 345 7.76 -2.16 -13.08
CA PRO A 345 7.89 -1.10 -12.09
C PRO A 345 9.35 -1.01 -11.60
N PRO A 346 9.81 0.16 -11.10
CA PRO A 346 11.14 0.28 -10.52
C PRO A 346 11.42 -0.82 -9.49
N GLN A 347 12.61 -1.43 -9.58
CA GLN A 347 13.02 -2.62 -8.83
C GLN A 347 12.47 -2.59 -7.39
N SER A 348 11.53 -3.49 -7.09
CA SER A 348 10.90 -3.71 -5.77
C SER A 348 9.75 -2.76 -5.35
N SER A 349 9.01 -2.14 -6.27
CA SER A 349 7.78 -1.39 -5.92
C SER A 349 6.55 -1.95 -6.66
N PRO A 350 5.74 -2.81 -6.03
CA PRO A 350 4.50 -3.30 -6.65
C PRO A 350 3.43 -2.21 -6.73
N TRP A 351 2.35 -2.50 -7.44
CA TRP A 351 1.19 -1.60 -7.56
C TRP A 351 0.28 -1.60 -6.30
N LEU A 352 0.42 -2.63 -5.45
CA LEU A 352 -0.28 -2.80 -4.17
C LEU A 352 0.72 -3.21 -3.08
N ALA A 353 0.71 -2.47 -1.96
CA ALA A 353 1.56 -2.79 -0.81
C ALA A 353 0.81 -2.67 0.51
N VAL A 354 1.24 -3.46 1.50
CA VAL A 354 0.92 -3.29 2.91
C VAL A 354 2.18 -2.80 3.64
N GLY A 355 2.13 -1.60 4.21
CA GLY A 355 3.33 -1.01 4.78
C GLY A 355 3.10 0.01 5.88
N GLU A 356 4.20 0.36 6.54
CA GLU A 356 4.31 1.51 7.45
C GLU A 356 4.58 2.79 6.66
N VAL A 357 4.58 3.92 7.35
CA VAL A 357 4.98 5.22 6.79
C VAL A 357 6.32 5.11 6.06
N GLY A 358 6.36 5.60 4.82
CA GLY A 358 7.51 5.52 3.92
C GLY A 358 7.39 4.45 2.83
N ALA A 359 6.41 3.55 2.90
CA ALA A 359 6.13 2.59 1.83
C ALA A 359 5.76 3.31 0.52
N ILE A 360 6.23 2.78 -0.61
CA ILE A 360 6.04 3.35 -1.95
C ILE A 360 5.48 2.27 -2.87
N VAL A 361 4.40 2.60 -3.57
CA VAL A 361 3.88 1.82 -4.69
C VAL A 361 4.03 2.60 -5.98
N ARG A 362 4.35 1.89 -7.06
CA ARG A 362 4.51 2.46 -8.39
C ARG A 362 3.78 1.59 -9.41
N THR A 363 3.20 2.23 -10.42
CA THR A 363 2.66 1.49 -11.57
C THR A 363 3.79 1.07 -12.52
N ALA A 364 3.48 0.10 -13.38
CA ALA A 364 4.31 -0.21 -14.54
C ALA A 364 4.34 0.98 -15.53
N GLN A 365 5.45 1.08 -16.27
CA GLN A 365 5.51 1.95 -17.46
C GLN A 365 4.75 1.28 -18.60
N THR A 366 4.04 2.06 -19.42
CA THR A 366 3.26 1.52 -20.54
C THR A 366 3.57 2.29 -21.80
N ARG A 367 3.94 1.59 -22.87
CA ARG A 367 4.08 2.15 -24.21
C ARG A 367 2.99 1.58 -25.10
N ILE A 368 2.33 2.47 -25.84
CA ILE A 368 1.28 2.15 -26.80
C ILE A 368 1.72 2.69 -28.16
N LYS A 369 1.68 1.84 -29.18
CA LYS A 369 1.76 2.23 -30.60
C LYS A 369 0.40 1.92 -31.23
N LEU A 370 -0.35 2.95 -31.56
CA LEU A 370 -1.64 2.88 -32.21
C LEU A 370 -1.51 3.40 -33.65
N ILE A 371 -1.61 2.52 -34.63
CA ILE A 371 -1.64 2.87 -36.06
C ILE A 371 -3.09 2.91 -36.50
N VAL A 372 -3.60 4.10 -36.82
CA VAL A 372 -4.95 4.30 -37.35
C VAL A 372 -4.87 4.61 -38.83
N LYS A 373 -5.46 3.77 -39.68
CA LYS A 373 -5.65 4.08 -41.11
C LYS A 373 -7.08 4.54 -41.33
N ILE A 374 -7.21 5.74 -41.85
CA ILE A 374 -8.47 6.41 -42.14
C ILE A 374 -8.55 6.52 -43.66
N GLY A 375 -9.70 6.16 -44.21
CA GLY A 375 -9.97 6.34 -45.62
C GLY A 375 -11.44 6.63 -45.83
N GLY A 376 -11.76 7.09 -47.04
CA GLY A 376 -13.14 7.43 -47.38
C GLY A 376 -13.49 8.91 -47.24
N GLY A 377 -12.52 9.82 -47.31
CA GLY A 377 -12.81 11.20 -47.67
C GLY A 377 -12.92 11.37 -49.17
N ASN A 378 -13.99 10.90 -49.83
CA ASN A 378 -14.36 11.33 -51.20
C ASN A 378 -14.77 12.81 -51.24
N LYS A 379 -14.13 13.66 -50.44
CA LYS A 379 -14.28 15.10 -50.51
C LYS A 379 -13.20 15.58 -51.46
N ASN A 380 -13.61 15.88 -52.68
CA ASN A 380 -12.86 16.76 -53.56
C ASN A 380 -12.40 17.96 -52.73
N VAL A 381 -11.09 18.11 -52.53
CA VAL A 381 -10.53 19.20 -51.73
C VAL A 381 -10.55 20.53 -52.53
N GLY A 382 -11.32 20.57 -53.62
CA GLY A 382 -11.20 21.59 -54.67
C GLY A 382 -10.02 21.31 -55.60
N GLY A 383 -10.12 21.78 -56.85
CA GLY A 383 -9.00 21.73 -57.81
C GLY A 383 -8.58 20.35 -58.34
N GLY A 384 -9.42 19.32 -58.27
CA GLY A 384 -9.12 17.97 -58.80
C GLY A 384 -8.26 17.08 -57.88
N ILE A 385 -8.03 17.52 -56.64
CA ILE A 385 -7.22 16.83 -55.63
C ILE A 385 -8.12 15.91 -54.79
N THR A 386 -7.74 14.63 -54.69
CA THR A 386 -8.43 13.63 -53.87
C THR A 386 -7.48 13.06 -52.80
N LEU A 387 -7.90 13.12 -51.54
CA LEU A 387 -7.22 12.46 -50.41
C LEU A 387 -7.59 10.96 -50.41
N VAL A 388 -6.60 10.09 -50.62
CA VAL A 388 -6.84 8.65 -50.78
C VAL A 388 -6.87 7.93 -49.43
N SER A 389 -5.93 8.26 -48.56
CA SER A 389 -5.78 7.63 -47.24
C SER A 389 -4.93 8.49 -46.32
N VAL A 390 -5.27 8.48 -45.04
CA VAL A 390 -4.48 9.07 -43.95
C VAL A 390 -4.07 7.95 -43.00
N SER A 391 -2.77 7.86 -42.70
CA SER A 391 -2.22 6.90 -41.74
C SER A 391 -1.62 7.67 -40.57
N LEU A 392 -2.11 7.38 -39.36
CA LEU A 392 -1.71 8.07 -38.14
C LEU A 392 -1.04 7.07 -37.19
N PRO A 393 0.30 6.94 -37.23
CA PRO A 393 1.05 6.17 -36.24
C PRO A 393 1.24 7.02 -34.98
N LEU A 394 0.37 6.80 -34.00
CA LEU A 394 0.40 7.46 -32.71
C LEU A 394 1.15 6.60 -31.69
N HIS A 395 2.20 7.16 -31.12
CA HIS A 395 2.97 6.57 -30.02
C HIS A 395 2.65 7.32 -28.73
N VAL A 396 2.32 6.60 -27.68
CA VAL A 396 2.04 7.15 -26.36
C VAL A 396 2.82 6.34 -25.33
N GLU A 397 3.79 6.99 -24.71
CA GLU A 397 4.52 6.48 -23.57
C GLU A 397 3.97 7.11 -22.31
N VAL A 398 3.54 6.27 -21.37
CA VAL A 398 3.11 6.69 -20.04
C VAL A 398 4.09 6.14 -19.02
N ALA A 399 4.72 7.05 -18.30
CA ALA A 399 5.61 6.74 -17.19
C ALA A 399 4.80 6.23 -15.97
N TYR A 400 5.53 5.80 -14.93
CA TYR A 400 4.91 5.30 -13.71
C TYR A 400 4.21 6.41 -12.92
N ALA A 401 3.05 6.11 -12.36
CA ALA A 401 2.49 6.87 -11.25
C ALA A 401 3.13 6.37 -9.93
N GLU A 402 3.31 7.27 -8.98
CA GLU A 402 3.89 6.96 -7.67
C GLU A 402 2.93 7.38 -6.56
N ALA A 403 2.73 6.51 -5.58
CA ALA A 403 2.07 6.85 -4.33
C ALA A 403 2.95 6.45 -3.15
N LYS A 404 3.19 7.40 -2.24
CA LYS A 404 4.00 7.23 -1.04
C LYS A 404 3.17 7.45 0.20
N LEU A 405 3.16 6.48 1.11
CA LEU A 405 2.50 6.58 2.39
C LEU A 405 3.26 7.58 3.29
N MET A 406 2.62 8.68 3.63
CA MET A 406 3.23 9.80 4.36
C MET A 406 2.93 9.77 5.86
N ASP A 407 1.71 9.39 6.24
CA ASP A 407 1.28 9.35 7.62
C ASP A 407 0.12 8.37 7.81
N ILE A 408 0.08 7.73 8.98
CA ILE A 408 -1.08 6.99 9.48
C ILE A 408 -1.30 7.45 10.92
N SER A 409 -2.40 8.16 11.16
CA SER A 409 -2.72 8.73 12.46
C SER A 409 -4.08 8.28 12.97
N CYS A 410 -4.18 8.09 14.29
CA CYS A 410 -5.40 7.65 14.97
C CYS A 410 -5.68 8.53 16.20
N PRO A 411 -6.16 9.78 16.01
CA PRO A 411 -6.19 10.79 17.08
C PRO A 411 -7.03 10.42 18.30
N THR A 412 -8.13 9.69 18.12
CA THR A 412 -9.07 9.30 19.18
C THR A 412 -9.31 7.80 19.22
N GLY A 413 -8.38 7.00 18.71
CA GLY A 413 -8.48 5.53 18.64
C GLY A 413 -8.79 4.97 17.24
N PRO A 414 -9.04 3.65 17.13
CA PRO A 414 -9.12 2.93 15.86
C PRO A 414 -10.12 3.49 14.84
N ASP A 415 -11.27 3.99 15.31
CA ASP A 415 -12.34 4.52 14.44
C ASP A 415 -12.02 5.90 13.84
N SER A 416 -10.97 6.56 14.34
CA SER A 416 -10.54 7.88 13.89
C SER A 416 -9.35 7.85 12.92
N ILE A 417 -9.06 6.67 12.36
CA ILE A 417 -7.90 6.47 11.49
C ILE A 417 -7.92 7.41 10.28
N LYS A 418 -6.75 7.99 10.01
CA LYS A 418 -6.47 8.84 8.85
C LYS A 418 -5.19 8.37 8.18
N VAL A 419 -5.26 8.16 6.88
CA VAL A 419 -4.13 7.75 6.05
C VAL A 419 -3.83 8.86 5.06
N THR A 420 -2.59 9.32 5.03
CA THR A 420 -2.14 10.37 4.11
C THR A 420 -1.16 9.80 3.11
N VAL A 421 -1.42 10.00 1.83
CA VAL A 421 -0.62 9.48 0.72
C VAL A 421 -0.21 10.62 -0.19
N ALA A 422 1.09 10.82 -0.37
CA ALA A 422 1.64 11.73 -1.37
C ALA A 422 1.66 11.05 -2.72
N THR A 423 1.00 11.64 -3.71
CA THR A 423 0.74 11.02 -5.01
C THR A 423 1.31 11.87 -6.12
N ARG A 424 2.08 11.24 -7.02
CA ARG A 424 2.63 11.87 -8.22
C ARG A 424 2.07 11.14 -9.45
N PRO A 425 1.25 11.82 -10.27
CA PRO A 425 0.83 11.28 -11.56
C PRO A 425 2.02 10.99 -12.47
N GLY A 426 1.87 9.99 -13.34
CA GLY A 426 2.86 9.66 -14.34
C GLY A 426 3.02 10.75 -15.41
N ILE A 427 4.25 10.89 -15.91
CA ILE A 427 4.59 11.69 -17.08
C ILE A 427 4.06 10.97 -18.33
N VAL A 428 3.61 11.73 -19.31
CA VAL A 428 3.17 11.19 -20.61
C VAL A 428 4.02 11.83 -21.69
N GLU A 429 4.53 11.04 -22.61
CA GLU A 429 5.17 11.50 -23.82
C GLU A 429 4.42 10.92 -25.03
N GLY A 430 3.96 11.79 -25.93
CA GLY A 430 3.20 11.42 -27.12
C GLY A 430 3.99 11.79 -28.37
N HIS A 431 4.10 10.89 -29.33
CA HIS A 431 4.80 11.11 -30.60
C HIS A 431 3.92 10.67 -31.76
N LEU A 432 3.98 11.45 -32.83
CA LEU A 432 3.42 11.09 -34.13
C LEU A 432 4.59 10.88 -35.09
N GLY A 433 4.78 9.66 -35.55
CA GLY A 433 5.94 9.28 -36.37
C GLY A 433 6.10 7.78 -36.42
N ASP A 434 6.99 7.28 -37.28
CA ASP A 434 7.32 5.85 -37.28
C ASP A 434 8.52 5.58 -36.38
N SER A 435 8.55 4.40 -35.80
CA SER A 435 9.59 3.94 -34.88
C SER A 435 10.06 2.54 -35.22
N SER A 436 11.33 2.26 -34.92
CA SER A 436 11.89 0.92 -35.13
C SER A 436 11.27 -0.08 -34.16
N SER A 437 10.79 -1.22 -34.67
CA SER A 437 10.13 -2.26 -33.87
C SER A 437 11.02 -2.88 -32.79
N ALA A 438 12.35 -2.79 -32.94
CA ALA A 438 13.32 -3.30 -31.98
C ALA A 438 13.42 -2.44 -30.69
N GLY A 439 13.10 -1.14 -30.75
CA GLY A 439 13.21 -0.22 -29.61
C GLY A 439 11.92 -0.07 -28.79
N PHE A 440 10.75 -0.42 -29.35
CA PHE A 440 9.45 -0.15 -28.70
C PHE A 440 9.29 -0.85 -27.34
N ALA A 441 9.68 -2.13 -27.24
CA ALA A 441 9.59 -2.91 -26.00
C ALA A 441 10.82 -2.77 -25.09
N ASP A 442 11.83 -1.99 -25.48
CA ASP A 442 13.02 -1.73 -24.68
C ASP A 442 12.85 -0.44 -23.86
N PHE A 443 12.49 -0.59 -22.60
CA PHE A 443 12.33 0.52 -21.64
C PHE A 443 13.66 1.06 -21.09
N THR A 444 14.80 0.44 -21.42
CA THR A 444 16.12 0.91 -20.96
C THR A 444 16.66 2.06 -21.82
N ASN A 445 16.17 2.17 -23.06
CA ASN A 445 16.55 3.22 -24.01
C ASN A 445 15.34 4.09 -24.37
N LYS A 446 15.61 5.36 -24.69
CA LYS A 446 14.58 6.25 -25.24
C LYS A 446 14.27 5.83 -26.67
N GLU A 447 12.98 5.72 -27.00
CA GLU A 447 12.53 5.39 -28.36
C GLU A 447 12.92 6.52 -29.33
N THR A 448 13.35 6.13 -30.53
CA THR A 448 13.71 7.06 -31.61
C THR A 448 12.62 7.06 -32.67
N PHE A 449 12.26 8.27 -33.12
CA PHE A 449 11.17 8.49 -34.06
C PHE A 449 11.70 9.12 -35.35
N SER A 450 11.12 8.70 -36.46
CA SER A 450 11.44 9.20 -37.79
C SER A 450 10.18 9.74 -38.48
N ASN A 451 10.40 10.65 -39.42
CA ASN A 451 9.31 11.19 -40.22
C ASN A 451 8.64 10.07 -41.03
N THR A 452 7.31 10.07 -41.05
CA THR A 452 6.52 9.04 -41.70
C THR A 452 5.50 9.63 -42.66
N GLU A 453 5.05 8.84 -43.63
CA GLU A 453 3.98 9.25 -44.55
C GLU A 453 2.64 9.27 -43.80
N ILE A 454 2.11 10.48 -43.62
CA ILE A 454 0.83 10.72 -42.91
C ILE A 454 -0.34 10.70 -43.89
N ALA A 455 -0.14 11.24 -45.10
CA ALA A 455 -1.20 11.30 -46.11
C ALA A 455 -0.65 11.14 -47.53
N ALA A 456 -1.39 10.38 -48.34
CA ALA A 456 -1.13 10.24 -49.77
C ALA A 456 -2.20 10.98 -50.59
N VAL A 457 -1.74 11.82 -51.53
CA VAL A 457 -2.61 12.68 -52.35
C VAL A 457 -2.51 12.29 -53.82
N LYS A 458 -3.66 12.11 -54.46
CA LYS A 458 -3.76 11.91 -55.91
C LYS A 458 -4.34 13.14 -56.59
N LEU A 459 -3.77 13.49 -57.73
CA LEU A 459 -4.29 14.49 -58.66
C LEU A 459 -4.65 13.76 -59.96
N LEU A 460 -5.93 13.77 -60.36
CA LEU A 460 -6.40 13.13 -61.61
C LEU A 460 -5.92 11.67 -61.78
N LEU A 461 -6.04 10.86 -60.72
CA LEU A 461 -5.61 9.45 -60.62
C LEU A 461 -4.09 9.20 -60.58
N ILE A 462 -3.25 10.23 -60.73
CA ILE A 462 -1.79 10.11 -60.62
C ILE A 462 -1.38 10.30 -59.14
N PRO A 463 -0.53 9.43 -58.55
CA PRO A 463 0.06 9.67 -57.23
C PRO A 463 1.12 10.76 -57.36
N VAL A 464 0.76 11.99 -57.00
CA VAL A 464 1.61 13.17 -57.23
C VAL A 464 2.35 13.57 -55.96
N VAL A 465 1.72 13.49 -54.77
CA VAL A 465 2.30 14.04 -53.53
C VAL A 465 2.16 13.07 -52.36
N SER A 466 3.28 12.79 -51.70
CA SER A 466 3.33 12.17 -50.38
C SER A 466 3.58 13.24 -49.32
N VAL A 467 2.76 13.26 -48.28
CA VAL A 467 2.89 14.18 -47.15
C VAL A 467 3.53 13.43 -46.00
N VAL A 468 4.76 13.83 -45.67
CA VAL A 468 5.56 13.24 -44.61
C VAL A 468 5.58 14.20 -43.43
N GLY A 469 5.48 13.68 -42.20
CA GLY A 469 5.52 14.54 -41.02
C GLY A 469 5.80 13.80 -39.73
N SER A 470 6.08 14.59 -38.70
CA SER A 470 6.18 14.15 -37.33
C SER A 470 5.75 15.25 -36.36
N ALA A 471 5.33 14.83 -35.17
CA ALA A 471 4.99 15.72 -34.05
C ALA A 471 5.38 15.04 -32.74
N ALA A 472 5.69 15.83 -31.72
CA ALA A 472 5.94 15.33 -30.38
C ALA A 472 5.28 16.24 -29.35
N PHE A 473 4.90 15.64 -28.23
CA PHE A 473 4.31 16.31 -27.09
C PHE A 473 4.80 15.63 -25.81
N ASN A 474 5.00 16.42 -24.75
CA ASN A 474 5.43 15.91 -23.46
C ASN A 474 4.63 16.58 -22.33
N MET A 475 4.19 15.76 -21.38
CA MET A 475 3.50 16.16 -20.15
C MET A 475 4.44 15.94 -18.96
N ALA A 476 5.25 16.95 -18.62
CA ALA A 476 6.23 16.84 -17.56
C ALA A 476 5.75 17.43 -16.21
N ASN A 477 6.04 16.64 -15.16
CA ASN A 477 6.48 17.08 -13.83
C ASN A 477 5.58 18.05 -13.04
N ASN A 478 4.71 17.48 -12.20
CA ASN A 478 3.95 18.22 -11.19
C ASN A 478 4.43 17.83 -9.78
N PRO A 479 4.42 18.74 -8.78
CA PRO A 479 4.66 18.38 -7.39
C PRO A 479 3.67 17.30 -6.90
N ALA A 480 4.10 16.54 -5.89
CA ALA A 480 3.25 15.54 -5.27
C ALA A 480 1.98 16.19 -4.70
N THR A 481 0.82 15.62 -5.03
CA THR A 481 -0.47 16.00 -4.45
C THR A 481 -0.74 15.13 -3.23
N THR A 482 -1.12 15.75 -2.12
CA THR A 482 -1.43 15.02 -0.89
C THR A 482 -2.90 14.60 -0.89
N LEU A 483 -3.14 13.29 -0.78
CA LEU A 483 -4.46 12.68 -0.67
C LEU A 483 -4.64 12.13 0.75
N THR A 484 -5.75 12.47 1.39
CA THR A 484 -6.07 11.99 2.75
C THR A 484 -7.33 11.14 2.73
N PHE A 485 -7.28 9.98 3.37
CA PHE A 485 -8.37 9.03 3.49
C PHE A 485 -8.74 8.87 4.96
N ASN A 486 -10.02 9.05 5.28
CA ASN A 486 -10.55 8.76 6.61
C ASN A 486 -11.12 7.32 6.68
N LYS A 487 -11.57 6.90 7.86
CA LYS A 487 -12.19 5.58 8.07
C LYS A 487 -13.33 5.27 7.10
N ALA A 488 -14.25 6.21 6.88
CA ALA A 488 -15.37 6.02 5.95
C ALA A 488 -14.89 5.88 4.49
N ASP A 489 -13.88 6.65 4.09
CA ASP A 489 -13.27 6.52 2.76
C ASP A 489 -12.65 5.13 2.59
N ILE A 490 -11.96 4.62 3.62
CA ILE A 490 -11.30 3.30 3.60
C ILE A 490 -12.34 2.18 3.56
N ASP A 491 -13.41 2.29 4.36
CA ASP A 491 -14.47 1.28 4.43
C ASP A 491 -15.31 1.24 3.15
N ALA A 492 -15.60 2.41 2.56
CA ALA A 492 -16.21 2.52 1.24
C ALA A 492 -15.22 2.24 0.11
N LYS A 493 -13.94 2.06 0.44
CA LYS A 493 -12.82 1.85 -0.48
C LYS A 493 -12.78 2.91 -1.60
N THR A 494 -13.01 4.15 -1.19
CA THR A 494 -13.10 5.34 -2.03
C THR A 494 -11.79 5.57 -2.76
N ILE A 495 -11.90 5.93 -4.04
CA ILE A 495 -10.76 6.28 -4.88
C ILE A 495 -10.62 7.80 -4.86
N ARG A 496 -9.40 8.30 -4.68
CA ARG A 496 -9.07 9.71 -4.83
C ARG A 496 -8.02 9.87 -5.92
N THR A 497 -8.23 10.85 -6.79
CA THR A 497 -7.40 11.07 -7.98
C THR A 497 -6.52 12.29 -7.77
N ALA A 498 -5.22 12.15 -8.04
CA ALA A 498 -4.31 13.28 -8.24
C ALA A 498 -4.24 13.61 -9.73
N TYR A 499 -4.30 14.89 -10.07
CA TYR A 499 -4.29 15.38 -11.46
C TYR A 499 -3.01 16.15 -11.75
N THR A 500 -2.55 16.09 -13.00
CA THR A 500 -1.61 17.06 -13.55
C THR A 500 -2.35 18.37 -13.82
N GLN A 501 -1.73 19.49 -13.45
CA GLN A 501 -2.26 20.83 -13.77
C GLN A 501 -1.90 21.15 -15.25
N ASN A 502 -2.78 21.88 -15.97
CA ASN A 502 -2.62 22.34 -17.37
C ASN A 502 -2.91 21.31 -18.51
N PHE A 503 -3.88 20.41 -18.33
CA PHE A 503 -4.14 19.28 -19.25
C PHE A 503 -5.20 19.49 -20.36
N THR A 504 -5.91 20.61 -20.46
CA THR A 504 -7.18 20.66 -21.23
C THR A 504 -7.09 20.70 -22.78
N GLN A 505 -5.98 20.27 -23.39
CA GLN A 505 -5.90 20.08 -24.85
C GLN A 505 -5.75 18.60 -25.18
N SER A 506 -6.69 18.06 -25.96
CA SER A 506 -6.70 16.66 -26.40
C SER A 506 -5.32 16.28 -26.97
N LEU A 507 -4.77 15.13 -26.54
CA LEU A 507 -3.43 14.67 -26.94
C LEU A 507 -3.27 14.67 -28.47
N THR A 508 -4.29 14.16 -29.18
CA THR A 508 -4.31 14.13 -30.63
C THR A 508 -4.35 15.53 -31.22
N THR A 509 -5.13 16.45 -30.65
CA THR A 509 -5.19 17.85 -31.10
C THR A 509 -3.84 18.56 -30.91
N SER A 510 -3.18 18.35 -29.76
CA SER A 510 -1.86 18.92 -29.47
C SER A 510 -0.81 18.42 -30.47
N LEU A 511 -0.79 17.11 -30.76
CA LEU A 511 0.10 16.52 -31.76
C LEU A 511 -0.20 17.02 -33.19
N VAL A 512 -1.48 17.14 -33.57
CA VAL A 512 -1.89 17.67 -34.87
C VAL A 512 -1.53 19.15 -35.02
N SER A 513 -1.63 19.94 -33.95
CA SER A 513 -1.25 21.35 -33.96
C SER A 513 0.26 21.55 -34.07
N GLY A 514 1.06 20.69 -33.44
CA GLY A 514 2.53 20.68 -33.50
C GLY A 514 3.10 20.01 -34.75
N LEU A 515 2.26 19.66 -35.71
CA LEU A 515 2.65 18.85 -36.87
C LEU A 515 3.52 19.64 -37.85
N SER A 516 4.74 19.13 -38.05
CA SER A 516 5.63 19.56 -39.14
C SER A 516 5.37 18.69 -40.36
N LEU A 517 5.05 19.31 -41.50
CA LEU A 517 4.73 18.62 -42.75
C LEU A 517 5.72 19.01 -43.84
N THR A 518 6.25 18.01 -44.54
CA THR A 518 7.01 18.15 -45.77
C THR A 518 6.30 17.40 -46.91
N ALA A 519 6.33 17.97 -48.11
CA ALA A 519 5.71 17.37 -49.29
C ALA A 519 6.80 16.84 -50.23
N ASN A 520 6.67 15.58 -50.63
CA ASN A 520 7.52 14.97 -51.65
C ASN A 520 6.73 14.83 -52.95
N LEU A 521 7.29 15.33 -54.05
CA LEU A 521 6.72 15.23 -55.39
C LEU A 521 7.54 14.21 -56.18
N LEU A 522 6.93 13.10 -56.60
CA LEU A 522 7.59 12.04 -57.38
C LEU A 522 8.92 11.53 -56.77
N GLY A 523 9.04 11.51 -55.44
CA GLY A 523 10.24 11.02 -54.73
C GLY A 523 11.37 12.04 -54.56
N LEU A 524 11.18 13.30 -54.99
CA LEU A 524 12.13 14.39 -54.77
C LEU A 524 11.64 15.33 -53.65
N PRO A 525 12.48 15.65 -52.64
CA PRO A 525 12.16 16.65 -51.64
C PRO A 525 12.22 18.03 -52.29
N LEU A 526 11.06 18.62 -52.59
CA LEU A 526 10.95 19.97 -53.13
C LEU A 526 10.37 20.89 -52.06
N ASN A 527 10.95 22.08 -51.91
CA ASN A 527 10.48 23.10 -50.98
C ASN A 527 9.22 23.77 -51.56
N LEU A 528 8.08 23.10 -51.41
CA LEU A 528 6.78 23.47 -51.98
C LEU A 528 5.91 24.16 -50.92
N ASP A 529 6.42 25.22 -50.29
CA ASP A 529 5.69 25.98 -49.26
C ASP A 529 4.30 26.42 -49.73
N ALA A 530 4.16 26.78 -51.00
CA ALA A 530 2.87 27.11 -51.62
C ALA A 530 1.90 25.93 -51.66
N LEU A 531 2.36 24.72 -51.98
CA LEU A 531 1.54 23.50 -52.03
C LEU A 531 1.14 23.04 -50.64
N LEU A 532 2.08 23.13 -49.68
CA LEU A 532 1.81 22.88 -48.27
C LEU A 532 0.73 23.84 -47.74
N GLY A 533 0.72 25.10 -48.18
CA GLY A 533 -0.35 26.06 -47.88
C GLY A 533 -1.75 25.61 -48.32
N PHE A 534 -1.86 24.86 -49.44
CA PHE A 534 -3.13 24.31 -49.91
C PHE A 534 -3.50 22.97 -49.28
N VAL A 535 -2.52 22.12 -48.95
CA VAL A 535 -2.76 20.75 -48.45
C VAL A 535 -2.87 20.69 -46.93
N LYS A 536 -2.17 21.57 -46.20
CA LYS A 536 -2.15 21.56 -44.72
C LYS A 536 -3.52 21.84 -44.10
N PRO A 537 -4.31 22.86 -44.51
CA PRO A 537 -5.60 23.13 -43.86
C PRO A 537 -6.62 21.98 -44.01
N PRO A 538 -6.80 21.34 -45.18
CA PRO A 538 -7.66 20.17 -45.34
C PRO A 538 -7.22 18.94 -44.53
N VAL A 539 -5.91 18.67 -44.47
CA VAL A 539 -5.36 17.56 -43.68
C VAL A 539 -5.60 17.80 -42.19
N VAL A 540 -5.33 19.00 -41.69
CA VAL A 540 -5.61 19.37 -40.29
C VAL A 540 -7.10 19.32 -39.98
N ALA A 541 -7.98 19.77 -40.89
CA ALA A 541 -9.43 19.67 -40.71
C ALA A 541 -9.94 18.22 -40.65
N LEU A 542 -9.41 17.35 -41.51
CA LEU A 542 -9.71 15.91 -41.48
C LEU A 542 -9.22 15.27 -40.18
N LEU A 543 -7.99 15.56 -39.76
CA LEU A 543 -7.41 15.08 -38.49
C LEU A 543 -8.21 15.56 -37.27
N ASN A 544 -8.67 16.82 -37.26
CA ASN A 544 -9.52 17.34 -36.19
C ASN A 544 -10.90 16.65 -36.16
N SER A 545 -11.46 16.26 -37.31
CA SER A 545 -12.76 15.57 -37.37
C SER A 545 -12.71 14.15 -36.80
N VAL A 546 -11.53 13.54 -36.75
CA VAL A 546 -11.30 12.16 -36.27
C VAL A 546 -10.56 12.12 -34.93
N ALA A 547 -10.09 13.28 -34.43
CA ALA A 547 -9.39 13.40 -33.16
C ALA A 547 -10.24 12.91 -31.98
N ALA A 548 -11.50 13.35 -31.87
CA ALA A 548 -12.37 12.97 -30.74
C ALA A 548 -12.63 11.45 -30.64
N PRO A 549 -12.94 10.73 -31.74
CA PRO A 549 -13.00 9.27 -31.73
C PRO A 549 -11.68 8.59 -31.33
N ILE A 550 -10.54 9.09 -31.81
CA ILE A 550 -9.22 8.53 -31.50
C ILE A 550 -8.85 8.79 -30.04
N ASP A 551 -9.14 9.97 -29.50
CA ASP A 551 -8.92 10.29 -28.08
C ASP A 551 -9.78 9.41 -27.18
N THR A 552 -11.03 9.14 -27.55
CA THR A 552 -11.92 8.23 -26.81
C THR A 552 -11.39 6.81 -26.84
N LEU A 553 -10.93 6.33 -28.02
CA LEU A 553 -10.29 5.02 -28.15
C LEU A 553 -9.05 4.93 -27.27
N LEU A 554 -8.16 5.93 -27.34
CA LEU A 554 -6.93 5.95 -26.56
C LEU A 554 -7.23 5.99 -25.05
N ALA A 555 -8.20 6.80 -24.61
CA ALA A 555 -8.63 6.86 -23.22
C ALA A 555 -9.20 5.53 -22.72
N ASN A 556 -9.98 4.83 -23.55
CA ASN A 556 -10.51 3.50 -23.23
C ASN A 556 -9.41 2.43 -23.18
N LEU A 557 -8.43 2.49 -24.10
CA LEU A 557 -7.30 1.55 -24.11
C LEU A 557 -6.38 1.74 -22.91
N LEU A 558 -6.00 2.99 -22.63
CA LEU A 558 -5.17 3.31 -21.49
C LEU A 558 -5.89 2.96 -20.18
N GLY A 559 -7.16 3.36 -20.04
CA GLY A 559 -7.93 3.03 -18.85
C GLY A 559 -8.07 1.52 -18.64
N ALA A 560 -8.17 0.73 -19.72
CA ALA A 560 -8.21 -0.73 -19.64
C ALA A 560 -6.90 -1.33 -19.13
N LEU A 561 -5.77 -0.69 -19.43
CA LEU A 561 -4.46 -1.04 -18.89
C LEU A 561 -4.24 -0.50 -17.47
N GLY A 562 -5.25 0.15 -16.88
CA GLY A 562 -5.12 0.79 -15.58
C GLY A 562 -4.24 2.03 -15.63
N VAL A 563 -4.13 2.69 -16.79
CA VAL A 563 -3.38 3.94 -16.97
C VAL A 563 -4.32 5.08 -17.40
N ARG A 564 -4.22 6.25 -16.74
CA ARG A 564 -4.90 7.47 -17.18
C ARG A 564 -3.88 8.56 -17.38
N LEU A 565 -4.05 9.32 -18.46
CA LEU A 565 -3.11 10.38 -18.82
C LEU A 565 -3.20 11.51 -17.79
N GLY A 566 -2.09 11.80 -17.12
CA GLY A 566 -2.04 12.89 -16.15
C GLY A 566 -2.86 12.66 -14.87
N GLU A 567 -3.33 11.44 -14.63
CA GLU A 567 -4.10 11.09 -13.43
C GLU A 567 -3.42 9.93 -12.70
N ALA A 568 -3.46 9.97 -11.36
CA ALA A 568 -3.12 8.83 -10.51
C ALA A 568 -4.24 8.61 -9.51
N ASP A 569 -4.93 7.48 -9.65
CA ASP A 569 -5.95 7.04 -8.70
C ASP A 569 -5.27 6.29 -7.57
N VAL A 570 -5.49 6.77 -6.35
CA VAL A 570 -5.04 6.12 -5.13
C VAL A 570 -6.25 5.61 -4.38
N ARG A 571 -6.08 4.39 -3.87
CA ARG A 571 -7.07 3.73 -3.03
C ARG A 571 -6.37 3.18 -1.79
N VAL A 572 -6.99 3.38 -0.64
CA VAL A 572 -6.60 2.75 0.62
C VAL A 572 -7.69 1.74 0.95
N THR A 573 -7.36 0.45 0.90
CA THR A 573 -8.33 -0.65 1.05
C THR A 573 -8.40 -1.19 2.47
N GLY A 574 -7.41 -0.85 3.29
CA GLY A 574 -7.40 -1.21 4.70
C GLY A 574 -6.37 -0.40 5.44
N ALA A 575 -6.63 -0.13 6.71
CA ALA A 575 -5.65 0.47 7.59
C ALA A 575 -5.94 0.06 9.02
N THR A 576 -4.89 -0.09 9.81
CA THR A 576 -4.98 -0.36 11.23
C THR A 576 -3.99 0.54 11.96
N CYS A 577 -4.40 1.03 13.12
CA CYS A 577 -3.50 1.71 14.03
C CYS A 577 -2.50 0.73 14.65
N GLY A 578 -2.74 -0.58 14.52
CA GLY A 578 -2.03 -1.61 15.28
C GLY A 578 -2.63 -1.74 16.69
N ARG A 579 -2.25 -2.82 17.38
CA ARG A 579 -2.50 -2.96 18.82
C ARG A 579 -1.24 -2.54 19.54
N SER A 580 -1.38 -1.68 20.53
CA SER A 580 -0.26 -1.35 21.41
C SER A 580 0.11 -2.59 22.24
N VAL A 581 1.39 -2.96 22.21
CA VAL A 581 1.92 -4.14 22.89
C VAL A 581 3.20 -3.80 23.62
N LEU A 582 3.44 -4.49 24.73
CA LEU A 582 4.71 -4.40 25.46
C LEU A 582 5.83 -5.02 24.64
N VAL A 583 6.98 -4.36 24.64
CA VAL A 583 8.18 -4.78 23.93
C VAL A 583 9.41 -4.68 24.83
N GLN A 584 10.49 -5.35 24.43
CA GLN A 584 11.75 -5.43 25.17
C GLN A 584 12.92 -4.90 24.36
#